data_AF-A0A916H812-F1
#
_entry.id   AF-A0A916H812-F1
#
_cell.length_a   1.000
_cell.length_b   1.000
_cell.length_c   1.000
_cell.angle_alpha   90.00
_cell.angle_beta   90.00
_cell.angle_gamma   90.00
#
_symmetry.space_group_name_H-M   'P 1'
#
loop_
_entity.id
_entity.type
_entity.pdbx_description
1 polymer ?
#
loop_
_entity_poly.entity_id
_entity_poly.type
_entity_poly.pdbx_seq_one_letter_code
_entity_poly.pdbx_strand_id
1 'polypeptide(L)'
;MKSRLTGVLIGQIIGIIIVCMISSFIALISFGGIAGVTMASSSEKIFQYVAPLSCPDGTMKYEEYTASYNRPGETNFYVECVAADGSTTDITMQSIGYSLLGFYLACFLPLCIPGGLVAIIIPLFFLRGGKRREPPTASAIETL
;
A
#
# COMPACT_ATOMS: atom_id res chain seq x y z
N MET A 1 -6.90 35.15 7.48
CA MET A 1 -6.81 33.74 7.95
C MET A 1 -7.18 32.72 6.88
N LYS A 2 -8.28 32.88 6.10
CA LYS A 2 -8.70 31.90 5.07
C LYS A 2 -7.61 31.53 4.05
N SER A 3 -6.94 32.49 3.39
CA SER A 3 -5.92 32.17 2.36
C SER A 3 -4.68 31.45 2.89
N ARG A 4 -4.27 31.68 4.16
CA ARG A 4 -3.15 30.94 4.78
C ARG A 4 -3.54 29.51 5.12
N LEU A 5 -4.79 29.28 5.55
CA LEU A 5 -5.31 27.95 5.83
C LEU A 5 -5.47 27.13 4.54
N THR A 6 -5.98 27.75 3.48
CA THR A 6 -6.12 27.15 2.15
C THR A 6 -4.75 26.77 1.56
N GLY A 7 -3.74 27.64 1.70
CA GLY A 7 -2.38 27.34 1.24
C GLY A 7 -1.74 26.13 1.96
N VAL A 8 -1.99 25.97 3.26
CA VAL A 8 -1.46 24.81 4.00
C VAL A 8 -2.24 23.52 3.74
N LEU A 9 -3.56 23.59 3.58
CA LEU A 9 -4.34 22.42 3.15
C LEU A 9 -3.87 21.92 1.79
N ILE A 10 -3.65 22.82 0.83
CA ILE A 10 -3.12 22.45 -0.49
C ILE A 10 -1.71 21.86 -0.36
N GLY A 11 -0.83 22.47 0.44
CA GLY A 11 0.51 21.95 0.69
C GLY A 11 0.54 20.57 1.36
N GLN A 12 -0.39 20.30 2.28
CA GLN A 12 -0.55 18.99 2.92
C GLN A 12 -1.04 17.94 1.92
N ILE A 13 -2.03 18.28 1.09
CA ILE A 13 -2.53 17.38 0.04
C ILE A 13 -1.41 17.03 -0.94
N ILE A 14 -0.65 18.01 -1.41
CA ILE A 14 0.50 17.79 -2.31
C ILE A 14 1.57 16.94 -1.62
N GLY A 15 1.89 17.22 -0.36
CA GLY A 15 2.85 16.45 0.43
C GLY A 15 2.45 14.99 0.59
N ILE A 16 1.17 14.73 0.88
CA ILE A 16 0.62 13.37 0.96
C ILE A 16 0.71 12.68 -0.40
N ILE A 17 0.34 13.35 -1.50
CA ILE A 17 0.43 12.77 -2.86
C ILE A 17 1.87 12.35 -3.18
N ILE A 18 2.86 13.20 -2.90
CA ILE A 18 4.27 12.90 -3.17
C ILE A 18 4.74 11.71 -2.34
N VAL A 19 4.42 11.68 -1.05
CA VAL A 19 4.77 10.55 -0.17
C VAL A 19 4.10 9.26 -0.64
N CYS A 20 2.82 9.32 -1.02
CA CYS A 20 2.10 8.18 -1.59
C CYS A 20 2.79 7.70 -2.87
N MET A 21 3.17 8.60 -3.79
CA MET A 21 3.86 8.20 -5.04
C MET A 21 5.21 7.53 -4.77
N ILE A 22 6.02 8.08 -3.88
CA ILE A 22 7.34 7.52 -3.54
C ILE A 22 7.18 6.16 -2.83
N SER A 23 6.26 6.06 -1.87
CA SER A 23 5.99 4.80 -1.18
C SER A 23 5.41 3.73 -2.11
N SER A 24 4.54 4.09 -3.06
CA SER A 24 4.08 3.17 -4.12
C SER A 24 5.23 2.64 -4.96
N PHE A 25 6.17 3.51 -5.35
CA PHE A 25 7.31 3.10 -6.15
C PHE A 25 8.23 2.13 -5.40
N ILE A 26 8.54 2.43 -4.14
CA ILE A 26 9.33 1.54 -3.27
C ILE A 26 8.58 0.22 -3.05
N ALA A 27 7.28 0.28 -2.75
CA ALA A 27 6.46 -0.88 -2.54
C ALA A 27 6.42 -1.78 -3.77
N LEU A 28 6.28 -1.24 -4.99
CA LEU A 28 6.29 -2.01 -6.23
C LEU A 28 7.61 -2.78 -6.43
N ILE A 29 8.75 -2.13 -6.16
CA ILE A 29 10.08 -2.76 -6.29
C ILE A 29 10.25 -3.87 -5.23
N SER A 30 9.94 -3.58 -3.96
CA SER A 30 10.07 -4.55 -2.87
C SER A 30 9.12 -5.73 -3.03
N PHE A 31 7.91 -5.45 -3.49
CA PHE A 31 6.87 -6.42 -3.76
C PHE A 31 7.31 -7.45 -4.81
N GLY A 32 7.89 -7.03 -5.94
CA GLY A 32 8.29 -7.95 -7.00
C GLY A 32 9.26 -9.04 -6.51
N GLY A 33 10.20 -8.68 -5.64
CA GLY A 33 11.13 -9.63 -5.04
C GLY A 33 10.48 -10.54 -4.00
N ILE A 34 9.76 -9.95 -3.02
CA ILE A 34 9.19 -10.71 -1.90
C ILE A 34 8.05 -11.62 -2.37
N ALA A 35 7.14 -11.10 -3.20
CA ALA A 35 6.01 -11.87 -3.72
C ALA A 35 6.47 -13.01 -4.61
N GLY A 36 7.48 -12.80 -5.46
CA GLY A 36 8.03 -13.86 -6.30
C GLY A 36 8.61 -15.03 -5.49
N VAL A 37 9.43 -14.72 -4.48
CA VAL A 37 10.06 -15.76 -3.63
C VAL A 37 9.04 -16.47 -2.74
N THR A 38 8.07 -15.73 -2.19
CA THR A 38 7.05 -16.32 -1.32
C THR A 38 6.04 -17.17 -2.09
N MET A 39 5.64 -16.76 -3.30
CA MET A 39 4.81 -17.58 -4.19
C MET A 39 5.53 -18.85 -4.64
N ALA A 40 6.84 -18.79 -4.88
CA ALA A 40 7.61 -19.97 -5.24
C ALA A 40 7.84 -20.95 -4.08
N SER A 41 7.87 -20.47 -2.83
CA SER A 41 8.21 -21.30 -1.66
C SER A 41 7.01 -21.76 -0.83
N SER A 42 5.86 -21.08 -0.93
CA SER A 42 4.66 -21.35 -0.12
C SER A 42 3.38 -20.85 -0.80
N SER A 43 3.23 -21.17 -2.09
CA SER A 43 2.03 -20.88 -2.91
C SER A 43 0.73 -21.28 -2.22
N GLU A 44 0.62 -22.50 -1.70
CA GLU A 44 -0.61 -23.01 -1.07
C GLU A 44 -1.10 -22.09 0.07
N LYS A 45 -0.20 -21.69 0.97
CA LYS A 45 -0.55 -20.82 2.12
C LYS A 45 -1.01 -19.44 1.67
N ILE A 46 -0.39 -18.90 0.62
CA ILE A 46 -0.76 -17.60 0.06
C ILE A 46 -2.15 -17.67 -0.56
N PHE A 47 -2.43 -18.74 -1.31
CA PHE A 47 -3.74 -18.95 -1.93
C PHE A 47 -4.83 -19.19 -0.90
N GLN A 48 -4.56 -19.97 0.15
CA GLN A 48 -5.49 -20.14 1.28
C GLN A 48 -5.82 -18.81 1.98
N TYR A 49 -4.85 -17.89 2.10
CA TYR A 49 -5.10 -16.57 2.69
C TYR A 49 -6.08 -15.73 1.86
N VAL A 50 -6.04 -15.85 0.53
CA VAL A 50 -6.94 -15.12 -0.37
C VAL A 50 -8.20 -15.89 -0.74
N ALA A 51 -8.32 -17.16 -0.34
CA ALA A 51 -9.46 -18.02 -0.63
C ALA A 51 -10.82 -17.40 -0.24
N PRO A 52 -10.98 -16.70 0.91
CA PRO A 52 -12.26 -16.06 1.25
C PRO A 52 -12.66 -14.94 0.29
N LEU A 53 -11.70 -14.34 -0.43
CA LEU A 53 -11.93 -13.27 -1.40
C LEU A 53 -12.16 -13.83 -2.81
N SER A 54 -11.41 -14.86 -3.21
CA SER A 54 -11.53 -15.45 -4.56
C SER A 54 -12.63 -16.52 -4.66
N CYS A 55 -13.05 -17.13 -3.56
CA CYS A 55 -14.05 -18.19 -3.50
C CYS A 55 -14.93 -18.04 -2.24
N PRO A 56 -15.79 -17.00 -2.15
CA PRO A 56 -16.53 -16.68 -0.93
C PRO A 56 -17.58 -17.73 -0.54
N ASP A 57 -18.22 -18.36 -1.53
CA ASP A 57 -19.34 -19.29 -1.33
C ASP A 57 -18.96 -20.76 -1.65
N GLY A 58 -17.66 -21.06 -1.69
CA GLY A 58 -17.15 -22.35 -2.09
C GLY A 58 -15.94 -22.81 -1.31
N THR A 59 -15.37 -23.91 -1.75
CA THR A 59 -14.12 -24.48 -1.23
C THR A 59 -13.03 -24.32 -2.29
N MET A 60 -11.93 -23.71 -1.91
CA MET A 60 -10.75 -23.64 -2.76
C MET A 60 -10.07 -25.03 -2.80
N LYS A 61 -9.79 -25.50 -4.01
CA LYS A 61 -8.85 -26.59 -4.25
C LYS A 61 -7.55 -26.03 -4.83
N TYR A 62 -6.44 -26.45 -4.24
CA TYR A 62 -5.09 -26.15 -4.71
C TYR A 62 -4.46 -27.44 -5.22
N GLU A 63 -3.99 -27.42 -6.46
CA GLU A 63 -3.24 -28.52 -7.06
C GLU A 63 -1.90 -27.99 -7.57
N GLU A 64 -0.82 -28.69 -7.22
CA GLU A 64 0.53 -28.40 -7.73
C GLU A 64 0.98 -29.56 -8.61
N TYR A 65 1.43 -29.24 -9.82
CA TYR A 65 1.86 -30.24 -10.79
C TYR A 65 3.20 -29.84 -11.40
N THR A 66 4.03 -30.84 -11.67
CA THR A 66 5.30 -30.64 -12.37
C THR A 66 5.02 -30.32 -13.83
N ALA A 67 5.35 -29.11 -14.27
CA ALA A 67 5.03 -28.62 -15.59
C ALA A 67 5.88 -29.28 -16.70
N SER A 68 7.08 -29.75 -16.35
CA SER A 68 8.05 -30.27 -17.32
C SER A 68 8.77 -31.51 -16.82
N TYR A 69 8.65 -32.62 -17.57
CA TYR A 69 9.43 -33.83 -17.36
C TYR A 69 10.93 -33.64 -17.68
N ASN A 70 11.29 -32.63 -18.48
CA ASN A 70 12.67 -32.36 -18.92
C ASN A 70 13.37 -31.25 -18.12
N ARG A 71 12.67 -30.55 -17.23
CA ARG A 71 13.24 -29.53 -16.33
C ARG A 71 12.83 -29.80 -14.89
N PRO A 72 13.59 -30.61 -14.14
CA PRO A 72 13.31 -30.84 -12.74
C PRO A 72 13.34 -29.51 -11.97
N GLY A 73 12.22 -29.16 -11.34
CA GLY A 73 12.06 -27.93 -10.55
C GLY A 73 11.03 -26.91 -11.09
N GLU A 74 10.49 -27.08 -12.30
CA GLU A 74 9.36 -26.27 -12.77
C GLU A 74 8.04 -26.84 -12.22
N THR A 75 7.55 -26.28 -11.11
CA THR A 75 6.20 -26.53 -10.60
C THR A 75 5.24 -25.46 -11.10
N ASN A 76 4.06 -25.89 -11.54
CA ASN A 76 2.91 -25.03 -11.78
C ASN A 76 1.85 -25.34 -10.74
N PHE A 77 1.02 -24.34 -10.46
CA PHE A 77 -0.09 -24.46 -9.54
C PHE A 77 -1.38 -24.10 -10.26
N TYR A 78 -2.45 -24.71 -9.81
CA TYR A 78 -3.79 -24.51 -10.32
C TYR A 78 -4.76 -24.42 -9.15
N VAL A 79 -5.65 -23.43 -9.23
CA VAL A 79 -6.55 -23.09 -8.13
C VAL A 79 -7.98 -23.05 -8.65
N GLU A 80 -8.81 -23.94 -8.11
CA GLU A 80 -10.23 -24.01 -8.45
C GLU A 80 -11.10 -23.63 -7.26
N CYS A 81 -12.22 -22.97 -7.54
CA CYS A 81 -13.30 -22.76 -6.60
C CYS A 81 -14.39 -23.79 -6.88
N VAL A 82 -14.68 -24.65 -5.90
CA VAL A 82 -15.80 -25.59 -5.94
C VAL A 82 -16.95 -24.98 -5.14
N ALA A 83 -17.99 -24.51 -5.84
CA ALA A 83 -19.16 -23.94 -5.21
C ALA A 83 -20.04 -25.01 -4.54
N ALA A 84 -20.96 -24.60 -3.66
CA ALA A 84 -21.84 -25.51 -2.93
C ALA A 84 -22.77 -26.35 -3.83
N ASP A 85 -23.02 -25.90 -5.06
CA ASP A 85 -23.77 -26.62 -6.09
C ASP A 85 -22.94 -27.66 -6.86
N GLY A 86 -21.63 -27.77 -6.55
CA GLY A 86 -20.69 -28.67 -7.21
C GLY A 86 -20.10 -28.12 -8.51
N SER A 87 -20.43 -26.89 -8.90
CA SER A 87 -19.79 -26.23 -10.04
C SER A 87 -18.33 -25.89 -9.72
N THR A 88 -17.44 -26.06 -10.71
CA THR A 88 -16.02 -25.74 -10.58
C THR A 88 -15.66 -24.57 -11.49
N THR A 89 -14.91 -23.61 -10.95
CA THR A 89 -14.42 -22.45 -11.71
C THR A 89 -12.93 -22.24 -11.44
N ASP A 90 -12.16 -21.97 -12.50
CA ASP A 90 -10.75 -21.60 -12.38
C ASP A 90 -10.65 -20.18 -11.82
N ILE A 91 -10.01 -20.07 -10.65
CA ILE A 91 -9.78 -18.81 -9.94
C ILE A 91 -8.29 -18.52 -9.79
N THR A 92 -7.42 -19.20 -10.53
CA THR A 92 -5.96 -19.08 -10.43
C THR A 92 -5.53 -17.62 -10.63
N MET A 93 -5.97 -16.99 -11.72
CA MET A 93 -5.57 -15.62 -12.03
C MET A 93 -6.15 -14.58 -11.06
N GLN A 94 -7.38 -14.79 -10.57
CA GLN A 94 -7.98 -13.95 -9.55
C GLN A 94 -7.24 -14.05 -8.22
N SER A 95 -6.89 -15.28 -7.80
CA SER A 95 -6.17 -15.54 -6.56
C SER A 95 -4.74 -14.99 -6.60
N ILE A 96 -4.06 -15.07 -7.75
CA ILE A 96 -2.80 -14.36 -7.99
C ILE A 96 -3.03 -12.85 -7.84
N GLY A 97 -4.04 -12.28 -8.50
CA GLY A 97 -4.33 -10.84 -8.41
C GLY A 97 -4.55 -10.35 -6.97
N TYR A 98 -5.34 -11.07 -6.18
CA TYR A 98 -5.62 -10.72 -4.78
C TYR A 98 -4.40 -10.88 -3.88
N SER A 99 -3.59 -11.91 -4.09
CA SER A 99 -2.37 -12.11 -3.30
C SER A 99 -1.33 -11.03 -3.63
N LEU A 100 -1.15 -10.71 -4.91
CA LEU A 100 -0.32 -9.60 -5.37
C LEU A 100 -0.75 -8.27 -4.75
N LEU A 101 -2.05 -7.97 -4.74
CA LEU A 101 -2.61 -6.79 -4.09
C LEU A 101 -2.34 -6.79 -2.57
N GLY A 102 -2.51 -7.95 -1.93
CA GLY A 102 -2.25 -8.13 -0.50
C GLY A 102 -0.81 -7.81 -0.11
N PHE A 103 0.16 -8.34 -0.84
CA PHE A 103 1.58 -8.03 -0.63
C PHE A 103 1.91 -6.57 -0.92
N TYR A 104 1.36 -6.00 -2.00
CA TYR A 104 1.54 -4.59 -2.31
C TYR A 104 1.06 -3.72 -1.15
N LEU A 105 -0.14 -3.98 -0.63
CA LEU A 105 -0.69 -3.25 0.52
C LEU A 105 0.14 -3.47 1.78
N ALA A 106 0.62 -4.69 2.04
CA ALA A 106 1.47 -5.01 3.18
C ALA A 106 2.80 -4.24 3.17
N CYS A 107 3.37 -3.97 1.98
CA CYS A 107 4.55 -3.12 1.85
C CYS A 107 4.19 -1.62 1.86
N PHE A 108 3.11 -1.22 1.19
CA PHE A 108 2.72 0.17 1.00
C PHE A 108 2.22 0.83 2.28
N LEU A 109 1.31 0.20 3.04
CA LEU A 109 0.72 0.77 4.25
C LEU A 109 1.77 1.25 5.28
N PRO A 110 2.75 0.41 5.68
CA PRO A 110 3.72 0.80 6.69
C PRO A 110 4.71 1.87 6.19
N LEU A 111 4.85 2.08 4.89
CA LEU A 111 5.65 3.18 4.32
C LEU A 111 4.82 4.47 4.20
N CYS A 112 3.60 4.36 3.71
CA CYS A 112 2.71 5.47 3.41
C CYS A 112 2.16 6.14 4.67
N ILE A 113 1.73 5.37 5.68
CA ILE A 113 1.14 5.91 6.91
C ILE A 113 2.11 6.81 7.69
N PRO A 114 3.33 6.37 8.07
CA PRO A 114 4.25 7.24 8.80
C PRO A 114 4.74 8.41 7.94
N GLY A 115 4.97 8.19 6.64
CA GLY A 115 5.35 9.28 5.73
C GLY A 115 4.25 10.34 5.61
N GLY A 116 2.99 9.92 5.47
CA GLY A 116 1.83 10.80 5.40
C GLY A 116 1.62 11.57 6.70
N LEU A 117 1.84 10.92 7.85
CA LEU A 117 1.79 11.54 9.17
C LEU A 117 2.84 12.66 9.30
N VAL A 118 4.07 12.42 8.84
CA VAL A 118 5.13 13.44 8.81
C VAL A 118 4.78 14.60 7.87
N ALA A 119 4.24 14.30 6.69
CA ALA A 119 3.80 15.30 5.72
C ALA A 119 2.66 16.19 6.25
N ILE A 120 1.84 15.70 7.18
CA ILE A 120 0.79 16.48 7.84
C ILE A 120 1.36 17.33 9.00
N ILE A 121 2.21 16.73 9.85
CA ILE A 121 2.70 17.35 11.09
C ILE A 121 3.67 18.51 10.84
N ILE A 122 4.59 18.39 9.87
CA ILE A 122 5.62 19.41 9.60
C ILE A 122 4.99 20.77 9.19
N PRO A 123 4.06 20.83 8.22
CA PRO A 123 3.39 22.09 7.87
C PRO A 123 2.58 22.70 9.02
N LEU A 124 1.95 21.86 9.85
CA LEU A 124 1.19 22.30 11.04
C LEU A 124 2.10 22.95 12.10
N PHE A 125 3.31 22.42 12.31
CA PHE A 125 4.29 23.01 13.22
C PHE A 125 4.79 24.37 12.72
N PHE A 126 5.06 24.52 11.42
CA PHE A 126 5.48 25.79 10.82
C PHE A 126 4.41 26.89 10.92
N LEU A 127 3.14 26.56 10.76
CA LEU A 127 2.04 27.51 11.01
C LEU A 127 1.95 27.96 12.48
N ARG A 128 2.27 27.07 13.42
CA ARG A 128 2.21 27.35 14.86
C ARG A 128 3.39 28.19 15.33
N GLY A 129 4.57 28.05 14.71
CA GLY A 129 5.77 28.84 14.99
C GLY A 129 5.74 30.29 14.50
N GLY A 130 4.88 30.62 13.54
CA GLY A 130 4.78 31.96 12.95
C GLY A 130 4.13 33.06 13.82
N LYS A 131 3.68 32.73 15.04
CA LYS A 131 3.04 33.71 15.96
C LYS A 131 4.02 34.41 16.92
N ARG A 132 5.34 34.28 16.76
CA ARG A 132 6.33 34.76 17.74
C ARG A 132 7.42 35.68 17.20
N ARG A 133 7.13 36.50 16.18
CA ARG A 133 8.00 37.61 15.75
C ARG A 133 7.21 38.81 15.21
N GLU A 134 6.51 39.51 16.09
CA GLU A 134 6.34 40.95 15.96
C GLU A 134 7.06 41.56 17.18
N PRO A 135 8.25 42.17 17.04
CA PRO A 135 8.71 43.10 18.07
C PRO A 135 7.73 44.28 18.11
N PRO A 136 7.32 44.74 19.30
CA PRO A 136 6.41 45.87 19.41
C PRO A 136 7.03 47.09 18.72
N THR A 137 6.21 47.73 17.89
CA THR A 137 6.38 49.10 17.42
C THR A 137 6.83 50.00 18.58
N ALA A 138 8.09 50.43 18.55
CA ALA A 138 8.53 51.59 19.31
C ALA A 138 7.93 52.82 18.64
N SER A 139 6.71 53.17 19.05
CA SER A 139 6.25 54.55 19.03
C SER A 139 7.15 55.41 19.91
N ALA A 140 7.31 56.67 19.50
CA ALA A 140 7.79 57.79 20.31
C ALA A 140 9.29 57.89 20.57
N ILE A 141 10.00 58.56 19.65
CA ILE A 141 10.92 59.64 20.03
C ILE A 141 10.45 60.88 19.27
N GLU A 142 9.41 61.50 19.83
CA GLU A 142 9.19 62.94 19.72
C GLU A 142 10.07 63.60 20.80
N THR A 143 10.63 64.77 20.50
CA THR A 143 11.19 65.78 21.43
C THR A 143 12.47 65.44 22.20
N LEU A 144 13.62 65.85 21.68
CA LEU A 144 14.44 67.01 22.14
C LEU A 144 15.80 67.06 21.41
#